data_AF-A0A225WGY3-F1
#
_entry.id   AF-A0A225WGY3-F1
#
_cell.length_a   1.000
_cell.length_b   1.000
_cell.length_c   1.000
_cell.angle_alpha   90.00
_cell.angle_beta   90.00
_cell.angle_gamma   90.00
#
_symmetry.space_group_name_H-M   'P 1'
#
loop_
_entity.id
_entity.type
_entity.pdbx_description
1 polymer ?
#
loop_
_entity_poly.entity_id
_entity_poly.type
_entity_poly.pdbx_seq_one_letter_code
_entity_poly.pdbx_strand_id
1 'polypeptide(L)'
;VLWSRIDQRLPNNKLLGQWLGPFRIVEALPHAFNIQHLVTDKIYEVHGSRLKYYADADLNLDVEMQELVTSQGIVLDVAAFLDHRYNEVLRRWELLVQWAGLQHIEDSWESLWVMQKDVPHAVLQYVESKNDDLLRAQLE
;
A
#
# COMPACT_ATOMS: atom_id res chain seq x y z
N VAL A 1 6.75 16.53 4.37
CA VAL A 1 5.52 16.72 5.18
C VAL A 1 4.87 15.39 5.46
N LEU A 2 4.22 15.21 6.60
CA LEU A 2 3.31 14.10 6.83
C LEU A 2 1.90 14.47 6.38
N TRP A 3 1.13 13.50 5.92
CA TRP A 3 -0.26 13.70 5.50
C TRP A 3 -1.25 12.97 6.43
N SER A 4 -2.21 13.72 6.98
CA SER A 4 -3.32 13.16 7.75
C SER A 4 -4.44 12.70 6.80
N ARG A 5 -4.52 11.38 6.59
CA ARG A 5 -5.59 10.74 5.82
C ARG A 5 -6.78 10.42 6.73
N ILE A 6 -7.99 10.56 6.20
CA ILE A 6 -9.20 10.02 6.83
C ILE A 6 -9.40 8.59 6.32
N ASP A 7 -9.38 7.61 7.21
CA ASP A 7 -9.75 6.22 6.88
C ASP A 7 -11.25 6.02 7.09
N GLN A 8 -11.99 5.79 6.00
CA GLN A 8 -13.43 5.55 6.04
C GLN A 8 -13.82 4.16 6.59
N ARG A 9 -12.86 3.23 6.75
CA ARG A 9 -13.12 1.87 7.22
C ARG A 9 -13.22 1.76 8.74
N LEU A 10 -12.79 2.79 9.48
CA LEU A 10 -12.82 2.81 10.95
C LEU A 10 -14.13 3.47 11.44
N PRO A 11 -14.98 2.76 12.23
CA PRO A 11 -16.34 3.21 12.55
C PRO A 11 -16.43 4.43 13.48
N ASN A 12 -15.31 5.02 13.90
CA ASN A 12 -15.27 6.25 14.70
C ASN A 12 -14.34 7.28 14.06
N ASN A 13 -14.84 7.93 13.02
CA ASN A 13 -14.08 8.78 12.11
C ASN A 13 -13.83 10.22 12.62
N LYS A 14 -13.60 10.37 13.93
CA LYS A 14 -13.12 11.62 14.52
C LYS A 14 -11.76 11.37 15.19
N LEU A 15 -10.73 11.86 14.50
CA LEU A 15 -9.43 12.22 15.08
C LEU A 15 -8.48 11.08 15.50
N LEU A 16 -8.56 9.89 14.91
CA LEU A 16 -7.42 8.98 14.91
C LEU A 16 -6.50 9.33 13.74
N GLY A 17 -5.70 10.39 13.96
CA GLY A 17 -4.73 10.91 13.01
C GLY A 17 -3.54 9.96 12.84
N GLN A 18 -3.69 8.95 11.97
CA GLN A 18 -2.53 8.32 11.35
C GLN A 18 -1.93 9.33 10.36
N TRP A 19 -0.76 9.83 10.72
CA TRP A 19 0.07 10.64 9.85
C TRP A 19 0.84 9.68 8.96
N LEU A 20 0.50 9.66 7.67
CA LEU A 20 1.19 8.83 6.68
C LEU A 20 2.41 9.57 6.19
N GLY A 21 3.53 8.83 6.15
CA GLY A 21 4.73 9.01 5.32
C GLY A 21 5.38 10.39 5.32
N PRO A 22 6.69 10.51 5.12
CA PRO A 22 7.21 11.73 4.55
C PRO A 22 6.82 11.81 3.06
N PHE A 23 6.13 12.88 2.71
CA PHE A 23 5.83 13.33 1.34
C PHE A 23 6.62 14.59 1.02
N ARG A 24 6.94 14.82 -0.25
CA ARG A 24 7.49 16.10 -0.74
C ARG A 24 6.35 16.97 -1.26
N ILE A 25 6.32 18.26 -0.90
CA ILE A 25 5.45 19.21 -1.59
C ILE A 25 6.06 19.50 -2.96
N VAL A 26 5.31 19.25 -4.02
CA VAL A 26 5.74 19.51 -5.41
C VAL A 26 5.12 20.79 -5.98
N GLU A 27 3.93 21.17 -5.51
CA GLU A 27 3.25 22.38 -5.99
C GLU A 27 2.36 22.99 -4.91
N ALA A 28 2.31 24.32 -4.85
CA ALA A 28 1.36 25.06 -4.03
C ALA A 28 0.26 25.63 -4.92
N LEU A 29 -0.98 25.21 -4.67
CA LEU A 29 -2.19 25.68 -5.35
C LEU A 29 -2.88 26.75 -4.49
N PRO A 30 -3.85 27.53 -5.02
CA PRO A 30 -4.50 28.61 -4.27
C PRO A 30 -5.11 28.17 -2.92
N HIS A 31 -5.61 26.93 -2.84
CA HIS A 31 -6.29 26.39 -1.65
C HIS A 31 -5.81 24.97 -1.27
N ALA A 32 -4.75 24.48 -1.89
CA ALA A 32 -4.28 23.10 -1.73
C ALA A 32 -2.78 22.98 -2.04
N PHE A 33 -2.24 21.78 -1.83
CA PHE A 33 -0.87 21.43 -2.19
C PHE A 33 -0.87 20.10 -2.91
N ASN A 34 -0.05 19.97 -3.94
CA ASN A 34 0.29 18.68 -4.50
C ASN A 34 1.46 18.10 -3.68
N ILE A 35 1.23 16.93 -3.10
CA ILE A 35 2.24 16.18 -2.38
C ILE A 35 2.62 14.91 -3.15
N GLN A 36 3.92 14.67 -3.29
CA GLN A 36 4.48 13.51 -3.95
C GLN A 36 4.95 12.50 -2.90
N HIS A 37 4.54 11.26 -3.09
CA HIS A 37 5.02 10.15 -2.30
C HIS A 37 6.47 9.81 -2.69
N LEU A 38 7.36 9.67 -1.70
CA LEU A 38 8.81 9.62 -1.94
C LEU A 38 9.31 8.31 -2.57
N VAL A 39 8.51 7.24 -2.52
CA VAL A 39 8.88 5.93 -3.09
C VAL A 39 8.15 5.66 -4.39
N THR A 40 6.85 5.95 -4.45
CA THR A 40 6.00 5.59 -5.59
C THR A 40 5.83 6.72 -6.60
N ASP A 41 6.37 7.90 -6.30
CA ASP A 41 6.19 9.14 -7.05
C ASP A 41 4.73 9.56 -7.30
N LYS A 42 3.75 8.90 -6.67
CA LYS A 42 2.32 9.25 -6.79
C LYS A 42 2.08 10.63 -6.19
N ILE A 43 1.34 11.46 -6.92
CA ILE A 43 0.97 12.82 -6.52
C ILE A 43 -0.46 12.82 -5.99
N TYR A 44 -0.68 13.50 -4.87
CA TYR A 44 -1.99 13.70 -4.25
C TYR A 44 -2.23 15.20 -4.01
N GLU A 45 -3.41 15.68 -4.37
CA GLU A 45 -3.85 17.03 -4.02
C GLU A 45 -4.49 17.02 -2.62
N VAL A 46 -3.97 17.85 -1.71
CA VAL A 46 -4.41 17.86 -0.31
C VAL A 46 -4.52 19.28 0.25
N HIS A 47 -5.47 19.50 1.15
CA HIS A 47 -5.60 20.78 1.85
C HIS A 47 -4.48 20.94 2.90
N GLY A 48 -3.95 22.16 3.05
CA GLY A 48 -2.83 22.45 3.95
C GLY A 48 -3.08 22.07 5.42
N SER A 49 -4.32 22.14 5.91
CA SER A 49 -4.68 21.71 7.28
C SER A 49 -4.48 20.22 7.56
N ARG A 50 -4.30 19.40 6.50
CA ARG A 50 -4.00 17.97 6.59
C ARG A 50 -2.50 17.68 6.53
N LEU A 51 -1.66 18.69 6.49
CA LEU A 51 -0.21 18.54 6.41
C LEU A 51 0.45 18.89 7.74
N LYS A 52 1.47 18.12 8.09
CA LYS A 52 2.38 18.41 9.21
C LYS A 52 3.80 18.50 8.69
N TYR A 53 4.55 19.49 9.13
CA TYR A 53 5.97 19.55 8.83
C TYR A 53 6.68 18.31 9.38
N TYR A 54 7.59 17.75 8.60
CA TYR A 54 8.33 16.54 8.99
C TYR A 54 9.83 16.83 8.99
N ALA A 55 10.37 17.17 7.82
CA ALA A 55 11.76 17.53 7.59
C ALA A 55 11.83 18.51 6.40
N ASP A 56 12.97 19.18 6.28
CA ASP A 56 13.32 20.06 5.17
C ASP A 56 13.87 19.24 3.99
N ALA A 57 14.48 19.93 3.02
CA ALA A 57 15.00 19.31 1.80
C ALA A 57 16.17 18.35 2.04
N ASP A 58 16.80 18.37 3.22
CA ASP A 58 17.98 17.57 3.57
C ASP A 58 17.61 16.19 4.11
N LEU A 59 16.34 15.77 4.00
CA LEU A 59 15.91 14.44 4.36
C LEU A 59 16.60 13.39 3.49
N ASN A 60 17.52 12.64 4.08
CA ASN A 60 18.22 11.56 3.40
C ASN A 60 17.26 10.37 3.20
N LEU A 61 17.01 10.01 1.93
CA LEU A 61 16.14 8.89 1.55
C LEU A 61 16.94 7.59 1.47
N ASP A 62 17.50 7.17 2.59
CA ASP A 62 18.14 5.85 2.67
C ASP A 62 17.09 4.72 2.61
N VAL A 63 17.59 3.48 2.44
CA VAL A 63 16.77 2.28 2.27
C VAL A 63 15.88 2.05 3.51
N GLU A 64 16.40 2.33 4.71
CA GLU A 64 15.67 2.16 5.98
C GLU A 64 14.50 3.17 6.09
N MET A 65 14.70 4.42 5.65
CA MET A 65 13.64 5.41 5.58
C MET A 65 12.60 5.06 4.52
N GLN A 66 13.01 4.51 3.37
CA GLN A 66 12.08 4.04 2.34
C GLN A 66 11.23 2.86 2.84
N GLU A 67 11.82 1.89 3.54
CA GLU A 67 11.12 0.79 4.22
C GLU A 67 10.16 1.30 5.32
N LEU A 68 10.56 2.32 6.07
CA LEU A 68 9.71 2.95 7.08
C LEU A 68 8.54 3.72 6.44
N VAL A 69 8.75 4.35 5.28
CA VAL A 69 7.69 5.01 4.52
C VAL A 69 6.69 3.98 4.00
N THR A 70 7.16 2.90 3.35
CA THR A 70 6.30 1.87 2.76
C THR A 70 5.53 1.09 3.82
N SER A 71 6.11 0.87 5.01
CA SER A 71 5.45 0.19 6.14
C SER A 71 4.37 1.03 6.84
N GLN A 72 4.26 2.33 6.58
CA GLN A 72 3.30 3.22 7.25
C GLN A 72 1.85 3.16 6.72
N GLY A 73 1.48 2.12 5.97
CA GLY A 73 0.08 1.92 5.55
C GLY A 73 -0.31 2.73 4.32
N ILE A 74 0.63 2.93 3.38
CA ILE A 74 0.25 3.32 2.03
C ILE A 74 -0.52 2.15 1.42
N VAL A 75 -1.72 2.43 0.96
CA VAL A 75 -2.50 1.47 0.18
C VAL A 75 -1.83 1.39 -1.18
N LEU A 76 -1.04 0.34 -1.38
CA LEU A 76 -0.46 -0.01 -2.66
C LEU A 76 -1.49 -0.78 -3.46
N ASP A 77 -1.57 -0.47 -4.76
CA ASP A 77 -2.39 -1.27 -5.67
C ASP A 77 -1.62 -2.53 -6.03
N VAL A 78 -2.34 -3.63 -6.26
CA VAL A 78 -1.74 -4.87 -6.78
C VAL A 78 -1.50 -4.70 -8.27
N ALA A 79 -0.24 -4.79 -8.70
CA ALA A 79 0.11 -4.82 -10.12
C ALA A 79 -0.17 -6.21 -10.72
N ALA A 80 0.27 -7.26 -10.04
CA ALA A 80 0.07 -8.64 -10.45
C ALA A 80 0.21 -9.61 -9.28
N PHE A 81 -0.40 -10.79 -9.41
CA PHE A 81 -0.05 -11.95 -8.62
C PHE A 81 0.90 -12.84 -9.42
N LEU A 82 2.11 -13.05 -8.91
CA LEU A 82 3.19 -13.73 -9.62
C LEU A 82 3.19 -15.23 -9.34
N ASP A 83 2.93 -15.60 -8.09
CA ASP A 83 2.97 -16.98 -7.63
C ASP A 83 2.04 -17.21 -6.42
N HIS A 84 1.89 -18.47 -6.02
CA HIS A 84 1.10 -18.89 -4.87
C HIS A 84 1.80 -20.05 -4.15
N ARG A 85 1.63 -20.13 -2.83
CA ARG A 85 2.17 -21.25 -2.04
C ARG A 85 1.30 -21.53 -0.82
N TYR A 86 1.35 -22.77 -0.36
CA TYR A 86 0.90 -23.10 0.98
C TYR A 86 2.08 -22.94 1.96
N ASN A 87 1.92 -22.05 2.93
CA ASN A 87 2.91 -21.83 3.98
C ASN A 87 2.62 -22.79 5.15
N GLU A 88 3.40 -23.87 5.25
CA GLU A 88 3.25 -24.91 6.29
C GLU A 88 3.44 -24.37 7.72
N VAL A 89 4.28 -23.34 7.89
CA VAL A 89 4.58 -22.76 9.21
C VAL A 89 3.38 -21.95 9.70
N LEU A 90 2.82 -21.10 8.83
CA LEU A 90 1.66 -20.26 9.14
C LEU A 90 0.32 -20.95 8.87
N ARG A 91 0.36 -22.16 8.29
CA ARG A 91 -0.79 -22.98 7.88
C ARG A 91 -1.82 -22.21 7.05
N ARG A 92 -1.36 -21.43 6.09
CA ARG A 92 -2.21 -20.58 5.24
C ARG A 92 -1.71 -20.53 3.81
N TRP A 93 -2.62 -20.22 2.89
CA TRP A 93 -2.28 -19.87 1.52
C TRP A 93 -1.77 -18.44 1.42
N GLU A 94 -0.71 -18.27 0.65
CA GLU A 94 -0.09 -16.98 0.37
C GLU A 94 0.01 -16.76 -1.14
N LEU A 95 -0.17 -15.52 -1.57
CA LEU A 95 0.07 -15.05 -2.93
C LEU A 95 1.31 -14.18 -2.95
N LEU A 96 2.19 -14.37 -3.94
CA LEU A 96 3.29 -13.45 -4.19
C LEU A 96 2.74 -12.26 -4.97
N VAL A 97 2.72 -11.10 -4.31
CA VAL A 97 2.12 -9.87 -4.82
C VAL A 97 3.21 -8.98 -5.36
N GLN A 98 3.06 -8.59 -6.63
CA GLN A 98 3.79 -7.47 -7.21
C GLN A 98 3.00 -6.19 -6.96
N TRP A 99 3.65 -5.19 -6.38
CA TRP A 99 3.03 -3.92 -6.04
C TRP A 99 3.16 -2.87 -7.14
N ALA A 100 2.09 -2.14 -7.42
CA ALA A 100 2.07 -1.11 -8.46
C ALA A 100 2.98 0.06 -8.09
N GLY A 101 3.98 0.30 -8.94
CA GLY A 101 4.96 1.37 -8.77
C GLY A 101 6.15 0.99 -7.89
N LEU A 102 6.28 -0.27 -7.48
CA LEU A 102 7.45 -0.79 -6.78
C LEU A 102 8.27 -1.75 -7.67
N GLN A 103 9.52 -2.02 -7.28
CA GLN A 103 10.39 -2.95 -7.99
C GLN A 103 10.16 -4.40 -7.54
N HIS A 104 10.56 -5.37 -8.36
CA HIS A 104 10.41 -6.80 -8.06
C HIS A 104 11.08 -7.26 -6.76
N ILE A 105 12.13 -6.56 -6.31
CA ILE A 105 12.77 -6.86 -5.03
C ILE A 105 11.85 -6.60 -3.83
N GLU A 106 10.79 -5.82 -4.03
CA GLU A 106 9.77 -5.47 -3.05
C GLU A 106 8.52 -6.36 -3.15
N ASP A 107 8.52 -7.38 -4.02
CA ASP A 107 7.43 -8.35 -4.11
C ASP A 107 7.30 -9.11 -2.77
N SER A 108 6.09 -9.20 -2.23
CA SER A 108 5.86 -9.77 -0.89
C SER A 108 4.84 -10.91 -0.92
N TRP A 109 5.00 -11.85 0.02
CA TRP A 109 4.06 -12.94 0.23
C TRP A 109 2.92 -12.50 1.15
N GLU A 110 1.73 -12.32 0.58
CA GLU A 110 0.55 -11.85 1.30
C GLU A 110 -0.47 -12.96 1.52
N SER A 111 -1.23 -12.86 2.61
CA SER A 111 -2.30 -13.83 2.91
C SER A 111 -3.39 -13.81 1.83
N LEU A 112 -3.71 -14.98 1.28
CA LEU A 112 -4.81 -15.14 0.31
C LEU A 112 -6.11 -14.56 0.86
N TRP A 113 -6.42 -14.79 2.14
CA TRP A 113 -7.65 -14.32 2.77
C TRP A 113 -7.72 -12.79 2.83
N VAL A 114 -6.59 -12.13 3.09
CA VAL A 114 -6.52 -10.66 3.12
C VAL A 114 -6.68 -10.11 1.70
N MET A 115 -5.98 -10.69 0.73
CA MET A 115 -6.09 -10.29 -0.68
C MET A 115 -7.50 -10.51 -1.24
N GLN A 116 -8.16 -11.60 -0.87
CA GLN A 116 -9.55 -11.87 -1.29
C GLN A 116 -10.51 -10.81 -0.75
N LYS A 117 -10.27 -10.29 0.45
CA LYS A 117 -11.08 -9.20 1.03
C LYS A 117 -10.80 -7.85 0.36
N ASP A 118 -9.54 -7.57 0.06
CA ASP A 118 -9.12 -6.24 -0.41
C ASP A 118 -9.22 -6.08 -1.94
N VAL A 119 -8.90 -7.12 -2.71
CA VAL A 119 -8.88 -7.14 -4.18
C VAL A 119 -9.54 -8.42 -4.77
N PRO A 120 -10.82 -8.71 -4.44
CA PRO A 120 -11.49 -9.97 -4.77
C PRO A 120 -11.49 -10.33 -6.25
N HIS A 121 -11.66 -9.33 -7.14
CA HIS A 121 -11.69 -9.56 -8.58
C HIS A 121 -10.32 -10.00 -9.13
N ALA A 122 -9.24 -9.37 -8.66
CA ALA A 122 -7.89 -9.73 -9.12
C ALA A 122 -7.50 -11.14 -8.64
N VAL A 123 -7.89 -11.50 -7.41
CA VAL A 123 -7.65 -12.84 -6.86
C VAL A 123 -8.42 -13.89 -7.66
N LEU A 124 -9.71 -13.68 -7.91
CA LEU A 124 -10.53 -14.60 -8.72
C LEU A 124 -9.91 -14.83 -10.10
N GLN A 125 -9.56 -13.76 -10.80
CA GLN A 125 -8.94 -13.87 -12.13
C GLN A 125 -7.62 -14.65 -12.09
N TYR A 126 -6.79 -14.40 -11.07
CA TYR A 126 -5.55 -15.15 -10.89
C TYR A 126 -5.82 -16.63 -10.63
N VAL A 127 -6.68 -16.96 -9.66
CA VAL A 127 -6.98 -18.36 -9.30
C VAL A 127 -7.62 -19.11 -10.46
N GLU A 128 -8.51 -18.47 -11.23
CA GLU A 128 -9.09 -19.08 -12.44
C GLU A 128 -8.06 -19.33 -13.55
N SER A 129 -7.04 -18.48 -13.64
CA SER A 129 -5.93 -18.67 -14.60
C SER A 129 -4.98 -19.80 -14.21
N LYS A 130 -4.99 -20.22 -12.93
CA LYS A 130 -4.17 -21.31 -12.43
C LYS A 130 -4.96 -22.61 -12.43
N ASN A 131 -4.31 -23.70 -12.77
CA ASN A 131 -4.90 -25.04 -12.76
C ASN A 131 -4.54 -25.76 -11.45
N ASP A 132 -4.82 -25.12 -10.31
CA ASP A 132 -4.59 -25.67 -8.96
C ASP A 132 -5.93 -25.78 -8.21
N ASP A 133 -6.39 -27.01 -8.04
CA ASP A 133 -7.67 -27.31 -7.37
C ASP A 133 -7.63 -27.02 -5.87
N LEU A 134 -6.47 -27.14 -5.21
CA LEU A 134 -6.33 -26.89 -3.77
C LEU A 134 -6.40 -25.40 -3.47
N LEU A 135 -5.83 -24.57 -4.35
CA LEU A 135 -5.95 -23.12 -4.28
C LEU A 135 -7.39 -22.68 -4.57
N ARG A 136 -8.02 -23.24 -5.61
CA ARG A 136 -9.41 -22.92 -5.99
C ARG A 136 -10.39 -23.25 -4.86
N ALA A 137 -10.20 -24.37 -4.16
CA ALA A 137 -11.02 -24.75 -3.02
C ALA A 137 -10.97 -23.76 -1.84
N GLN A 138 -10.03 -22.81 -1.81
CA GLN A 138 -9.99 -21.76 -0.78
C GLN A 138 -10.97 -20.61 -1.03
N LEU A 139 -11.56 -20.54 -2.23
CA LEU A 139 -12.48 -19.46 -2.64
C LEU A 139 -13.96 -19.85 -2.52
N GLU A 140 -14.26 -21.11 -2.21
CA GLU A 140 -15.60 -21.65 -1.96
C GLU A 140 -16.03 -21.45 -0.49
#